data_AF-A0AAV5SQE0-F1
#
_entry.id   AF-A0AAV5SQE0-F1
#
_cell.length_a   1.000
_cell.length_b   1.000
_cell.length_c   1.000
_cell.angle_alpha   90.00
_cell.angle_beta   90.00
_cell.angle_gamma   90.00
#
_symmetry.space_group_name_H-M   'P 1'
#
loop_
_entity.id
_entity.type
_entity.pdbx_description
1 polymer ?
#
loop_
_entity_poly.entity_id
_entity_poly.type
_entity_poly.pdbx_seq_one_letter_code
_entity_poly.pdbx_strand_id
1 'polypeptide(L)'
;MGKISLVTTSLPYLIITILFFRGVFLDGAGEGIQFFLTDPDWSKLWLYDTWIAALTQSAFSLSIGVGPMIMMSSYNKRKHQNYRDCVIILCADTFMSVLGGTTCFAILGSMAKQTGKDIKDINGFHIFQIFHEFLGSVTLPGALFLEIMIIIIYYGVRRLFRDIQCMHGLPNNLFSRIFGDLGVYIKIAMTFTTPMISVPIPDLFRISEDHPSVRYNLPDPVPWKEFLFPSLRSKV
;
A
#
# COMPACT_ATOMS: atom_id res chain seq x y z
N MET A 1 4.53 10.41 -13.51
CA MET A 1 4.39 9.71 -12.22
C MET A 1 5.09 10.43 -11.07
N GLY A 2 6.36 10.84 -11.19
CA GLY A 2 7.15 11.31 -10.04
C GLY A 2 6.52 12.38 -9.14
N LYS A 3 5.97 13.48 -9.69
CA LYS A 3 5.41 14.57 -8.87
C LYS A 3 4.14 14.18 -8.09
N ILE A 4 3.34 13.29 -8.65
CA ILE A 4 2.06 12.82 -8.09
C ILE A 4 2.32 11.71 -7.07
N SER A 5 3.27 10.82 -7.39
CA SER A 5 3.74 9.77 -6.50
C SER A 5 4.24 10.32 -5.17
N LEU A 6 4.83 11.52 -5.12
CA LEU A 6 5.25 12.12 -3.85
C LEU A 6 4.07 12.35 -2.91
N VAL A 7 2.92 12.77 -3.43
CA VAL A 7 1.71 12.99 -2.63
C VAL A 7 1.13 11.64 -2.21
N THR A 8 0.94 10.72 -3.15
CA THR A 8 0.37 9.39 -2.86
C THR A 8 1.25 8.57 -1.92
N THR A 9 2.57 8.67 -2.03
CA THR A 9 3.48 7.94 -1.13
C THR A 9 3.57 8.60 0.25
N SER A 10 3.46 9.93 0.37
CA SER A 10 3.59 10.60 1.68
C SER A 10 2.32 10.55 2.53
N LEU A 11 1.14 10.46 1.91
CA LEU A 11 -0.15 10.45 2.62
C LEU A 11 -0.32 9.27 3.60
N PRO A 12 -0.05 8.00 3.22
CA PRO A 12 -0.12 6.87 4.16
C PRO A 12 0.80 7.05 5.38
N TYR A 13 1.98 7.62 5.17
CA TYR A 13 2.94 7.89 6.24
C TYR A 13 2.38 8.93 7.21
N LEU A 14 1.73 9.98 6.71
CA LEU A 14 1.07 10.97 7.53
C LEU A 14 -0.09 10.38 8.33
N ILE A 15 -0.94 9.56 7.70
CA ILE A 15 -2.09 8.92 8.34
C ILE A 15 -1.63 8.01 9.49
N ILE A 16 -0.64 7.13 9.24
CA ILE A 16 -0.09 6.24 10.27
C ILE A 16 0.54 7.05 11.40
N THR A 17 1.25 8.14 11.09
CA THR A 17 1.84 9.00 12.12
C THR A 17 0.78 9.67 13.01
N ILE A 18 -0.31 10.19 12.43
CA ILE A 18 -1.42 10.76 13.20
C ILE A 18 -2.08 9.69 14.07
N LEU A 19 -2.29 8.50 13.52
CA LEU A 19 -2.88 7.38 14.24
C LEU A 19 -1.98 6.89 15.37
N PHE A 20 -0.66 6.88 15.17
CA PHE A 20 0.32 6.58 16.20
C PHE A 20 0.19 7.53 17.38
N PHE A 21 0.24 8.84 17.15
CA PHE A 21 0.10 9.82 18.23
C PHE A 21 -1.24 9.68 18.93
N ARG A 22 -2.34 9.57 18.18
CA ARG A 22 -3.66 9.32 18.76
C ARG A 22 -3.67 8.07 19.62
N GLY A 23 -3.14 6.96 19.12
CA GLY A 23 -3.06 5.66 19.78
C GLY A 23 -2.30 5.70 21.10
N VAL A 24 -1.14 6.37 21.14
CA VAL A 24 -0.30 6.48 22.35
C VAL A 24 -0.97 7.30 23.45
N PHE A 25 -1.83 8.26 23.11
CA PHE A 25 -2.57 9.07 24.10
C PHE A 25 -3.82 8.37 24.65
N LEU A 26 -4.18 7.17 24.18
CA LEU A 26 -5.30 6.43 24.75
C LEU A 26 -4.95 5.89 26.14
N ASP A 27 -5.94 5.89 27.03
CA ASP A 27 -5.78 5.30 28.35
C ASP A 27 -5.65 3.78 28.23
N GLY A 28 -4.61 3.21 28.84
CA GLY A 28 -4.23 1.79 28.70
C GLY A 28 -3.28 1.47 27.53
N ALA A 29 -2.91 2.45 26.71
CA ALA A 29 -1.99 2.22 25.58
C ALA A 29 -0.60 1.72 26.01
N GLY A 30 -0.12 2.15 27.19
CA GLY A 30 1.19 1.79 27.70
C GLY A 30 1.39 0.29 27.88
N GLU A 31 0.38 -0.44 28.35
CA GLU A 31 0.44 -1.91 28.54
C GLU A 31 0.61 -2.62 27.19
N GLY A 32 -0.10 -2.16 26.16
CA GLY A 32 0.03 -2.69 24.80
C GLY A 32 1.40 -2.45 24.18
N ILE A 33 1.94 -1.24 24.36
CA ILE A 33 3.28 -0.89 23.85
C ILE A 33 4.37 -1.67 24.58
N GLN A 34 4.26 -1.84 25.90
CA GLN A 34 5.19 -2.65 26.69
C GLN A 34 5.18 -4.11 26.23
N PHE A 35 4.00 -4.69 26.03
CA PHE A 35 3.86 -6.05 25.52
C PHE A 35 4.52 -6.23 24.13
N PHE A 36 4.38 -5.25 23.24
CA PHE A 36 4.95 -5.33 21.88
C PHE A 36 6.47 -5.15 21.84
N LEU A 37 7.02 -4.18 22.58
CA LEU A 37 8.44 -3.78 22.47
C LEU A 37 9.33 -4.30 23.59
N THR A 38 8.80 -4.43 24.81
CA THR A 38 9.61 -4.60 26.03
C THR A 38 9.62 -6.04 26.53
N ASP A 39 8.55 -6.80 26.28
CA ASP A 39 8.40 -8.18 26.75
C ASP A 39 8.45 -9.25 25.62
N PRO A 40 9.51 -9.30 24.77
CA PRO A 40 9.64 -10.35 23.77
C PRO A 40 10.00 -11.69 24.42
N ASP A 41 9.40 -12.77 23.92
CA ASP A 41 9.75 -14.13 24.31
C ASP A 41 11.02 -14.59 23.54
N TRP A 42 12.16 -14.47 24.21
CA TRP A 42 13.48 -14.84 23.65
C TRP A 42 13.61 -16.33 23.34
N SER A 43 12.79 -17.20 23.95
CA SER A 43 12.81 -18.63 23.64
C SER A 43 12.42 -18.92 22.19
N LYS A 44 11.55 -18.07 21.61
CA LYS A 44 11.08 -18.21 20.22
C LYS A 44 12.17 -17.98 19.18
N LEU A 45 13.27 -17.32 19.51
CA LEU A 45 14.38 -17.13 18.57
C LEU A 45 15.11 -18.44 18.24
N TRP A 46 15.03 -19.44 19.12
CA TRP A 46 15.64 -20.75 18.89
C TRP A 46 14.79 -21.66 18.00
N LEU A 47 13.53 -21.29 17.78
CA LEU A 47 12.63 -22.02 16.90
C LEU A 47 12.88 -21.61 15.46
N TYR A 48 13.13 -22.60 14.60
CA TYR A 48 13.30 -22.39 13.16
C TYR A 48 12.06 -21.74 12.51
N ASP A 49 10.86 -22.09 12.98
CA ASP A 49 9.60 -21.57 12.42
C ASP A 49 9.51 -20.05 12.55
N THR A 50 10.06 -19.46 13.62
CA THR A 50 10.12 -18.01 13.82
C THR A 50 10.90 -17.30 12.71
N TRP A 51 12.01 -17.90 12.26
CA TRP A 51 12.84 -17.34 11.18
C TRP A 51 12.16 -17.45 9.81
N ILE A 52 11.45 -18.57 9.56
CA ILE A 52 10.64 -18.71 8.34
C ILE A 52 9.52 -17.68 8.30
N ALA A 53 8.81 -17.51 9.42
CA ALA A 53 7.74 -16.53 9.50
C ALA A 53 8.27 -15.10 9.25
N ALA A 54 9.41 -14.75 9.86
CA ALA A 54 10.05 -13.45 9.66
C ALA A 54 10.50 -13.20 8.20
N LEU A 55 11.12 -14.20 7.57
CA LEU A 55 11.55 -14.11 6.17
C LEU A 55 10.35 -14.00 5.22
N THR A 56 9.31 -14.79 5.46
CA THR A 56 8.07 -14.77 4.70
C THR A 56 7.39 -13.40 4.81
N GLN A 57 7.26 -12.87 6.03
CA GLN A 57 6.70 -11.54 6.27
C GLN A 57 7.50 -10.44 5.55
N SER A 58 8.83 -10.48 5.63
CA SER A 58 9.69 -9.49 4.96
C SER A 58 9.58 -9.57 3.44
N ALA A 59 9.51 -10.78 2.88
CA ALA A 59 9.34 -10.99 1.44
C ALA A 59 7.98 -10.49 0.93
N PHE A 60 6.90 -10.72 1.69
CA PHE A 60 5.58 -10.18 1.37
C PHE A 60 5.51 -8.66 1.51
N SER A 61 6.08 -8.09 2.58
CA SER A 61 6.09 -6.64 2.83
C SER A 61 6.72 -5.87 1.65
N LEU A 62 7.91 -6.32 1.23
CA LEU A 62 8.65 -5.71 0.13
C LEU A 62 8.18 -6.15 -1.25
N SER A 63 7.22 -7.08 -1.34
CA SER A 63 6.76 -7.69 -2.60
C SER A 63 7.92 -8.20 -3.47
N ILE A 64 8.86 -8.91 -2.85
CA ILE A 64 10.06 -9.42 -3.52
C ILE A 64 9.64 -10.43 -4.59
N GLY A 65 10.13 -10.24 -5.82
CA GLY A 65 9.80 -11.12 -6.95
C GLY A 65 8.51 -10.75 -7.68
N VAL A 66 7.82 -9.67 -7.28
CA VAL A 66 6.67 -9.12 -7.99
C VAL A 66 7.14 -8.05 -9.01
N GLY A 67 6.50 -8.00 -10.18
CA GLY A 67 6.88 -7.15 -11.31
C GLY A 67 7.03 -5.63 -11.08
N PRO A 68 6.30 -4.96 -10.15
CA PRO A 68 6.36 -3.51 -9.99
C PRO A 68 7.75 -2.95 -9.68
N MET A 69 8.51 -3.56 -8.78
CA MET A 69 9.85 -3.07 -8.44
C MET A 69 10.83 -3.23 -9.61
N ILE A 70 10.72 -4.33 -10.36
CA ILE A 70 11.52 -4.61 -11.56
C ILE A 70 11.20 -3.57 -12.65
N MET A 71 9.91 -3.27 -12.84
CA MET A 71 9.45 -2.25 -13.78
C MET A 71 9.95 -0.86 -13.38
N MET A 72 9.86 -0.46 -12.11
CA MET A 72 10.39 0.83 -11.67
C MET A 72 11.91 0.94 -11.85
N SER A 73 12.63 -0.17 -11.63
CA SER A 73 14.07 -0.24 -11.82
C SER A 73 14.49 -0.11 -13.30
N SER A 74 13.66 -0.56 -14.24
CA SER A 74 13.97 -0.51 -15.67
C SER A 74 13.98 0.93 -16.23
N TYR A 75 13.25 1.84 -15.58
CA TYR A 75 13.25 3.26 -15.92
C TYR A 75 14.44 4.05 -15.33
N ASN A 76 15.29 3.41 -14.53
CA ASN A 76 16.42 4.08 -13.89
C ASN A 76 17.64 4.21 -14.84
N LYS A 77 18.50 5.21 -14.59
CA LYS A 77 19.74 5.38 -15.37
C LYS A 77 20.66 4.18 -15.12
N ARG A 78 21.29 3.63 -16.16
CA ARG A 78 22.17 2.43 -16.03
C ARG A 78 23.35 2.58 -15.07
N LYS A 79 23.80 3.81 -14.78
CA LYS A 79 24.90 4.09 -13.85
C LYS A 79 24.41 4.57 -12.46
N HIS A 80 23.11 4.53 -12.19
CA HIS A 80 22.55 4.94 -10.90
C HIS A 80 22.89 3.93 -9.81
N GLN A 81 23.18 4.44 -8.60
CA GLN A 81 23.55 3.62 -7.46
C GLN A 81 22.30 3.08 -6.75
N ASN A 82 21.78 1.95 -7.24
CA ASN A 82 20.55 1.34 -6.70
C ASN A 82 20.70 0.85 -5.25
N TYR A 83 21.93 0.57 -4.79
CA TYR A 83 22.17 0.05 -3.44
C TYR A 83 21.68 1.02 -2.34
N ARG A 84 21.93 2.33 -2.49
CA ARG A 84 21.49 3.33 -1.50
C ARG A 84 19.97 3.41 -1.43
N ASP A 85 19.31 3.39 -2.59
CA ASP A 85 17.85 3.44 -2.67
C ASP A 85 17.22 2.20 -2.04
N CYS A 86 17.79 1.01 -2.29
CA CYS A 86 17.33 -0.23 -1.66
C CYS A 86 17.43 -0.18 -0.13
N VAL A 87 18.55 0.32 0.42
CA VAL A 87 18.72 0.45 1.87
C VAL A 87 17.69 1.42 2.45
N ILE A 88 17.45 2.56 1.81
CA ILE A 88 16.44 3.53 2.26
C ILE A 88 15.05 2.92 2.26
N ILE A 89 14.67 2.20 1.20
CA ILE A 89 13.36 1.52 1.09
C ILE A 89 13.20 0.47 2.20
N LEU A 90 14.22 -0.36 2.42
CA LEU A 90 14.22 -1.37 3.49
C LEU A 90 14.06 -0.75 4.88
N CYS A 91 14.82 0.31 5.17
CA CYS A 91 14.73 1.00 6.44
C CYS A 91 13.37 1.70 6.62
N ALA A 92 12.82 2.30 5.55
CA ALA A 92 11.51 2.94 5.60
C ALA A 92 10.38 1.91 5.82
N ASP A 93 10.41 0.78 5.11
CA ASP A 93 9.42 -0.30 5.23
C ASP A 93 9.39 -0.90 6.64
N THR A 94 10.58 -1.23 7.18
CA THR A 94 10.71 -1.75 8.54
C THR A 94 10.29 -0.73 9.59
N PHE A 95 10.70 0.53 9.45
CA PHE A 95 10.29 1.61 10.36
C PHE A 95 8.77 1.79 10.39
N MET A 96 8.14 1.83 9.22
CA MET A 96 6.69 1.98 9.13
C MET A 96 5.95 0.76 9.66
N SER A 97 6.48 -0.44 9.46
CA SER A 97 5.93 -1.67 10.03
C SER A 97 5.97 -1.65 11.56
N VAL A 98 7.07 -1.18 12.16
CA VAL A 98 7.19 -1.03 13.62
C VAL A 98 6.26 0.06 14.15
N LEU A 99 6.17 1.21 13.49
CA LEU A 99 5.22 2.28 13.87
C LEU A 99 3.77 1.81 13.80
N GLY A 100 3.39 1.15 12.70
CA GLY A 100 2.05 0.59 12.52
C GLY A 100 1.74 -0.48 13.56
N GLY A 101 2.67 -1.41 13.78
CA GLY A 101 2.56 -2.44 14.83
C GLY A 101 2.36 -1.83 16.22
N THR A 102 3.19 -0.85 16.58
CA THR A 102 3.10 -0.16 17.87
C THR A 102 1.76 0.57 18.02
N THR A 103 1.25 1.18 16.95
CA THR A 103 -0.08 1.81 16.94
C THR A 103 -1.20 0.80 17.19
N CYS A 104 -1.15 -0.35 16.51
CA CYS A 104 -2.13 -1.42 16.70
C CYS A 104 -2.11 -1.96 18.13
N PHE A 105 -0.92 -2.20 18.69
CA PHE A 105 -0.78 -2.68 20.07
C PHE A 105 -1.15 -1.63 21.11
N ALA A 106 -0.90 -0.33 20.86
CA ALA A 106 -1.37 0.76 21.72
C ALA A 106 -2.91 0.78 21.82
N ILE A 107 -3.61 0.64 20.69
CA ILE A 107 -5.09 0.55 20.68
C ILE A 107 -5.55 -0.72 21.39
N LEU A 108 -4.87 -1.83 21.16
CA LEU A 108 -5.18 -3.10 21.82
C LEU A 108 -5.06 -3.02 23.35
N GLY A 109 -4.03 -2.35 23.87
CA GLY A 109 -3.87 -2.11 25.30
C GLY A 109 -5.02 -1.29 25.89
N SER A 110 -5.49 -0.28 25.16
CA SER A 110 -6.66 0.49 25.59
C SER A 110 -7.94 -0.36 25.65
N MET A 111 -8.15 -1.25 24.67
CA MET A 111 -9.28 -2.18 24.68
C MET A 111 -9.18 -3.23 25.79
N ALA A 112 -7.97 -3.74 26.05
CA ALA A 112 -7.68 -4.66 27.14
C ALA A 112 -8.08 -4.06 28.49
N LYS A 113 -7.68 -2.81 28.72
CA LYS A 113 -8.03 -2.04 29.92
C LYS A 113 -9.55 -1.84 30.06
N GLN A 114 -10.25 -1.49 28.98
CA GLN A 114 -11.71 -1.33 28.99
C GLN A 114 -12.46 -2.63 29.26
N THR A 115 -11.94 -3.75 28.78
CA THR A 115 -12.56 -5.08 28.93
C THR A 115 -12.15 -5.77 30.25
N GLY A 116 -11.14 -5.24 30.95
CA GLY A 116 -10.58 -5.85 32.15
C GLY A 116 -9.87 -7.19 31.90
N LYS A 117 -9.35 -7.42 30.69
CA LYS A 117 -8.65 -8.65 30.29
C LYS A 117 -7.16 -8.39 30.07
N ASP A 118 -6.33 -9.40 30.32
CA ASP A 118 -4.90 -9.35 29.97
C ASP A 118 -4.74 -9.37 28.44
N ILE A 119 -3.75 -8.63 27.94
CA ILE A 119 -3.38 -8.55 26.52
C ILE A 119 -3.00 -9.93 25.96
N LYS A 120 -2.48 -10.83 26.80
CA LYS A 120 -2.13 -12.20 26.40
C LYS A 120 -3.33 -13.10 26.09
N ASP A 121 -4.47 -12.82 26.71
CA ASP A 121 -5.72 -13.57 26.52
C ASP A 121 -6.55 -13.06 25.34
N ILE A 122 -6.03 -12.05 24.65
CA ILE A 122 -6.65 -11.46 23.47
C ILE A 122 -6.38 -12.38 22.28
N ASN A 123 -7.31 -13.29 22.03
CA ASN A 123 -7.30 -14.17 20.86
C ASN A 123 -7.35 -13.38 19.53
N GLY A 124 -6.95 -14.02 18.43
CA GLY A 124 -6.97 -13.43 17.07
C GLY A 124 -8.32 -12.87 16.60
N PHE A 125 -9.43 -13.27 17.23
CA PHE A 125 -10.75 -12.65 17.01
C PHE A 125 -10.81 -11.18 17.46
N HIS A 126 -10.12 -10.80 18.53
CA HIS A 126 -10.08 -9.42 18.98
C HIS A 126 -9.16 -8.55 18.09
N ILE A 127 -8.13 -9.15 17.47
CA ILE A 127 -7.35 -8.48 16.41
C ILE A 127 -8.26 -8.17 15.22
N PHE A 128 -9.17 -9.10 14.87
CA PHE A 128 -10.19 -8.84 13.86
C PHE A 128 -11.21 -7.78 14.31
N GLN A 129 -11.59 -7.74 15.58
CA GLN A 129 -12.43 -6.67 16.13
C GLN A 129 -11.73 -5.31 16.08
N ILE A 130 -10.45 -5.22 16.43
CA ILE A 130 -9.65 -3.99 16.25
C ILE A 130 -9.65 -3.60 14.79
N PHE A 131 -9.39 -4.54 13.88
CA PHE A 131 -9.41 -4.27 12.46
C PHE A 131 -10.78 -3.75 11.98
N HIS A 132 -11.88 -4.30 12.51
CA HIS A 132 -13.24 -3.85 12.22
C HIS A 132 -13.58 -2.50 12.84
N GLU A 133 -13.19 -2.25 14.09
CA GLU A 133 -13.32 -0.97 14.79
C GLU A 133 -12.53 0.12 14.06
N PHE A 134 -11.34 -0.22 13.56
CA PHE A 134 -10.45 0.65 12.83
C PHE A 134 -10.99 0.95 11.43
N LEU A 135 -11.42 -0.08 10.69
CA LEU A 135 -12.12 0.07 9.40
C LEU A 135 -13.47 0.80 9.54
N GLY A 136 -14.17 0.61 10.65
CA GLY A 136 -15.45 1.25 10.93
C GLY A 136 -15.29 2.66 11.51
N SER A 137 -14.11 3.01 12.03
CA SER A 137 -13.83 4.34 12.56
C SER A 137 -13.92 5.36 11.43
N VAL A 138 -14.61 6.47 11.65
CA VAL A 138 -14.85 7.52 10.63
C VAL A 138 -13.53 8.06 10.05
N THR A 139 -12.42 7.93 10.78
CA THR A 139 -11.09 8.43 10.41
C THR A 139 -10.48 7.69 9.21
N LEU A 140 -10.61 6.36 9.09
CA LEU A 140 -9.90 5.58 8.06
C LEU A 140 -10.59 5.51 6.71
N PRO A 141 -11.88 5.11 6.59
CA PRO A 141 -12.59 5.22 5.33
C PRO A 141 -12.65 6.67 4.85
N GLY A 142 -12.75 7.64 5.76
CA GLY A 142 -12.65 9.06 5.43
C GLY A 142 -11.28 9.41 4.82
N ALA A 143 -10.18 9.00 5.45
CA ALA A 143 -8.84 9.25 4.92
C ALA A 143 -8.58 8.53 3.59
N LEU A 144 -9.00 7.26 3.45
CA LEU A 144 -8.87 6.49 2.21
C LEU A 144 -9.75 7.06 1.09
N PHE A 145 -10.96 7.50 1.40
CA PHE A 145 -11.84 8.16 0.44
C PHE A 145 -11.24 9.48 -0.03
N LEU A 146 -10.70 10.30 0.88
CA LEU A 146 -9.99 11.53 0.54
C LEU A 146 -8.73 11.25 -0.29
N GLU A 147 -7.98 10.19 0.03
CA GLU A 147 -6.79 9.79 -0.71
C GLU A 147 -7.13 9.39 -2.15
N ILE A 148 -8.13 8.52 -2.33
CA ILE A 148 -8.64 8.13 -3.65
C ILE A 148 -9.16 9.36 -4.39
N MET A 149 -9.87 10.27 -3.72
CA MET A 149 -10.39 11.50 -4.31
C MET A 149 -9.26 12.42 -4.80
N ILE A 150 -8.22 12.63 -4.00
CA ILE A 150 -7.04 13.45 -4.36
C ILE A 150 -6.31 12.84 -5.56
N ILE A 151 -6.12 11.52 -5.56
CA ILE A 151 -5.52 10.80 -6.69
C ILE A 151 -6.38 10.97 -7.94
N ILE A 152 -7.69 10.81 -7.85
CA ILE A 152 -8.59 10.95 -9.00
C ILE A 152 -8.57 12.38 -9.57
N ILE A 153 -8.61 13.40 -8.71
CA ILE A 153 -8.63 14.82 -9.11
C ILE A 153 -7.30 15.23 -9.77
N TYR A 154 -6.16 14.85 -9.18
CA TYR A 154 -4.86 15.31 -9.66
C TYR A 154 -4.25 14.40 -10.74
N TYR A 155 -4.47 13.09 -10.64
CA TYR A 155 -3.88 12.10 -11.54
C TYR A 155 -4.78 11.72 -12.72
N GLY A 156 -6.09 11.70 -12.52
CA GLY A 156 -7.07 11.30 -13.51
C GLY A 156 -7.24 9.77 -13.60
N VAL A 157 -8.50 9.34 -13.57
CA VAL A 157 -8.91 7.91 -13.55
C VAL A 157 -8.32 7.09 -14.69
N ARG A 158 -8.28 7.65 -15.91
CA ARG A 158 -7.78 6.94 -17.10
C ARG A 158 -6.29 6.59 -17.01
N ARG A 159 -5.49 7.37 -16.27
CA ARG A 159 -4.05 7.11 -16.10
C ARG A 159 -3.82 6.07 -15.02
N LEU A 160 -4.56 6.14 -13.91
CA LEU A 160 -4.55 5.12 -12.86
C LEU A 160 -4.86 3.73 -13.41
N PHE A 161 -5.92 3.58 -14.20
CA PHE A 161 -6.25 2.29 -14.79
C PHE A 161 -5.20 1.80 -15.79
N ARG A 162 -4.56 2.70 -16.55
CA ARG A 162 -3.52 2.33 -17.51
C ARG A 162 -2.30 1.76 -16.82
N ASP A 163 -1.87 2.36 -15.71
CA ASP A 163 -0.74 1.87 -14.94
C ASP A 163 -1.03 0.52 -14.30
N ILE A 164 -2.22 0.36 -13.71
CA ILE A 164 -2.66 -0.92 -13.13
C ILE A 164 -2.68 -2.01 -14.22
N GLN A 165 -3.11 -1.68 -15.46
CA GLN A 165 -3.04 -2.59 -16.61
C GLN A 165 -1.61 -2.96 -16.99
N CYS A 166 -0.70 -1.98 -16.99
CA CYS A 166 0.71 -2.23 -17.28
C CYS A 166 1.38 -3.09 -16.20
N MET A 167 0.95 -2.99 -14.94
CA MET A 167 1.50 -3.76 -13.81
C MET A 167 0.96 -5.20 -13.73
N HIS A 168 -0.34 -5.39 -13.87
CA HIS A 168 -0.98 -6.72 -13.71
C HIS A 168 -1.06 -7.51 -15.02
N GLY A 169 -0.75 -6.87 -16.15
CA GLY A 169 -0.95 -7.44 -17.48
C GLY A 169 -2.41 -7.43 -17.91
N LEU A 170 -2.65 -7.73 -19.18
CA LEU A 170 -4.01 -7.83 -19.70
C LEU A 170 -4.67 -9.10 -19.15
N PRO A 171 -5.96 -9.03 -18.76
CA PRO A 171 -6.68 -10.21 -18.27
C PRO A 171 -6.77 -11.25 -19.38
N ASN A 172 -6.24 -12.45 -19.12
CA ASN A 172 -6.21 -13.53 -20.10
C ASN A 172 -7.56 -14.29 -20.21
N ASN A 173 -8.44 -14.17 -19.22
CA ASN A 173 -9.70 -14.92 -19.12
C ASN A 173 -10.94 -14.01 -19.08
N LEU A 174 -12.07 -14.46 -19.64
CA LEU A 174 -13.35 -13.71 -19.68
C LEU A 174 -13.85 -13.34 -18.27
N PHE A 175 -13.71 -14.23 -17.29
CA PHE A 175 -14.11 -13.99 -15.90
C PHE A 175 -13.27 -12.88 -15.24
N SER A 176 -11.94 -12.90 -15.43
CA SER A 176 -11.02 -11.85 -14.96
C SER A 176 -11.28 -10.51 -15.66
N ARG A 177 -11.72 -10.54 -16.92
CA ARG A 177 -12.09 -9.34 -17.68
C ARG A 177 -13.41 -8.70 -17.22
N ILE A 178 -14.29 -9.45 -16.56
CA ILE A 178 -15.57 -8.95 -16.03
C ILE A 178 -15.45 -8.60 -14.54
N PHE A 179 -14.88 -9.49 -13.72
CA PHE A 179 -14.83 -9.41 -12.25
C PHE A 179 -13.42 -9.26 -11.64
N GLY A 180 -12.34 -9.26 -12.43
CA GLY A 180 -10.99 -9.07 -11.89
C GLY A 180 -10.70 -7.62 -11.49
N ASP A 181 -9.49 -7.38 -10.98
CA ASP A 181 -8.98 -6.06 -10.54
C ASP A 181 -9.04 -4.97 -11.64
N LEU A 182 -9.15 -5.41 -12.90
CA LEU A 182 -9.28 -4.58 -14.11
C LEU A 182 -10.59 -4.80 -14.86
N GLY A 183 -11.53 -5.48 -14.20
CA GLY A 183 -12.82 -5.87 -14.73
C GLY A 183 -13.66 -4.68 -15.15
N VAL A 184 -14.53 -4.91 -16.13
CA VAL A 184 -15.50 -3.91 -16.60
C VAL A 184 -16.31 -3.34 -15.44
N TYR A 185 -16.59 -4.15 -14.40
CA TYR A 185 -17.30 -3.71 -13.20
C TYR A 185 -16.57 -2.58 -12.43
N ILE A 186 -15.28 -2.77 -12.11
CA ILE A 186 -14.48 -1.78 -11.37
C ILE A 186 -14.30 -0.51 -12.21
N LYS A 187 -14.08 -0.66 -13.53
CA LYS A 187 -14.01 0.49 -14.44
C LYS A 187 -15.31 1.28 -14.48
N ILE A 188 -16.47 0.62 -14.56
CA ILE A 188 -17.77 1.27 -14.55
C ILE A 188 -18.02 1.94 -13.19
N ALA A 189 -17.79 1.25 -12.07
CA ALA A 189 -17.96 1.79 -10.72
C ALA A 189 -17.11 3.06 -10.48
N MET A 190 -15.84 3.05 -10.90
CA MET A 190 -14.95 4.21 -10.82
C MET A 190 -15.31 5.32 -11.82
N THR A 191 -15.80 4.96 -13.02
CA THR A 191 -16.26 5.93 -14.02
C THR A 191 -17.56 6.61 -13.60
N PHE A 192 -18.41 5.98 -12.79
CA PHE A 192 -19.63 6.59 -12.23
C PHE A 192 -19.37 7.47 -10.99
N THR A 193 -18.35 7.15 -10.19
CA THR A 193 -17.93 8.02 -9.07
C THR A 193 -17.22 9.29 -9.53
N THR A 194 -16.55 9.24 -10.68
CA THR A 194 -15.84 10.40 -11.26
C THR A 194 -16.74 11.63 -11.58
N PRO A 195 -17.88 11.49 -12.28
CA PRO A 195 -18.77 12.61 -12.58
C PRO A 195 -19.47 13.16 -11.33
N MET A 196 -19.72 12.34 -10.31
CA MET A 196 -20.27 12.83 -9.04
C MET A 196 -19.32 13.81 -8.32
N ILE A 197 -18.02 13.72 -8.58
CA ILE A 197 -16.96 14.54 -7.97
C ILE A 197 -16.52 15.70 -8.89
N SER A 198 -16.70 15.60 -10.21
CA SER A 198 -16.29 16.65 -11.17
C SER A 198 -17.31 17.77 -11.34
N VAL A 199 -18.57 17.59 -10.91
CA VAL A 199 -19.63 18.61 -11.02
C VAL A 199 -19.29 19.93 -10.32
N PRO A 200 -18.57 19.98 -9.18
CA PRO A 200 -18.18 21.25 -8.55
C PRO A 200 -16.94 21.93 -9.15
N ILE A 201 -16.11 21.25 -9.96
CA ILE A 201 -14.85 21.84 -10.47
C ILE A 201 -14.58 21.47 -11.95
N PRO A 202 -15.37 22.01 -12.91
CA PRO A 202 -15.16 21.75 -14.35
C PRO A 202 -13.85 22.35 -14.89
N ASP A 203 -13.41 23.48 -14.35
CA ASP A 203 -12.31 24.27 -14.94
C ASP A 203 -10.92 23.66 -14.69
N LEU A 204 -10.75 22.85 -13.64
CA LEU A 204 -9.48 22.19 -13.34
C LEU A 204 -9.21 20.99 -14.28
N PHE A 205 -10.27 20.34 -14.76
CA PHE A 205 -10.16 19.20 -15.67
C PHE A 205 -9.69 19.61 -17.07
N ARG A 206 -10.16 20.77 -17.57
CA ARG A 206 -9.69 21.35 -18.84
C ARG A 206 -8.21 21.71 -18.81
N ILE A 207 -7.73 22.29 -17.71
CA ILE A 207 -6.31 22.67 -17.56
C ILE A 207 -5.39 21.43 -17.47
N SER A 208 -5.90 20.31 -16.94
CA SER A 208 -5.17 19.03 -16.84
C SER A 208 -5.00 18.33 -18.20
N GLU A 209 -5.99 18.45 -19.10
CA GLU A 209 -5.90 17.89 -20.46
C GLU A 209 -4.97 18.71 -21.38
N ASP A 210 -4.90 20.03 -21.20
CA ASP A 210 -4.17 20.93 -22.11
C ASP A 210 -2.68 21.15 -21.78
N HIS A 211 -2.15 20.57 -20.69
CA HIS A 211 -0.76 20.82 -20.29
C HIS A 211 0.25 20.21 -21.27
N PRO A 212 1.23 20.94 -21.85
CA PRO A 212 2.09 20.45 -22.93
C PRO A 212 3.02 19.27 -22.57
N SER A 213 3.21 18.96 -21.29
CA SER A 213 3.86 17.73 -20.81
C SER A 213 3.04 16.46 -21.02
N VAL A 214 1.80 16.58 -21.51
CA VAL A 214 0.83 15.49 -21.78
C VAL A 214 1.06 14.85 -23.15
N ARG A 215 1.92 15.43 -24.00
CA ARG A 215 2.17 14.97 -25.38
C ARG A 215 3.44 14.10 -25.52
N TYR A 216 3.80 13.33 -24.50
CA TYR A 216 4.76 12.25 -24.72
C TYR A 216 4.03 11.08 -25.38
N ASN A 217 4.28 10.88 -26.67
CA ASN A 217 4.17 9.56 -27.31
C ASN A 217 5.15 8.65 -26.57
N LEU A 218 4.70 8.11 -25.44
CA LEU A 218 5.38 7.01 -24.78
C LEU A 218 5.26 5.83 -25.75
N PRO A 219 6.38 5.24 -26.21
CA PRO A 219 6.31 4.03 -27.01
C PRO A 219 5.51 2.99 -26.25
N ASP A 220 4.73 2.19 -26.99
CA ASP A 220 3.89 1.13 -26.41
C ASP A 220 4.72 0.30 -25.43
N PRO A 221 4.11 -0.13 -24.30
CA PRO A 221 4.82 -0.88 -23.28
C PRO A 221 5.47 -2.11 -23.92
N VAL A 222 6.81 -2.15 -23.89
CA VAL A 222 7.57 -3.26 -24.43
C VAL A 222 7.15 -4.53 -23.67
N PRO A 223 6.74 -5.60 -24.36
CA PRO A 223 6.27 -6.82 -23.71
C PRO A 223 7.31 -7.33 -22.71
N TRP A 224 6.90 -7.68 -21.49
CA TRP A 224 7.80 -8.19 -20.44
C TRP A 224 8.64 -9.40 -20.90
N LYS A 225 8.16 -10.12 -21.92
CA LYS A 225 8.86 -11.23 -22.59
C LYS A 225 10.19 -10.82 -23.23
N GLU A 226 10.34 -9.57 -23.63
CA GLU A 226 11.59 -9.04 -24.22
C GLU A 226 12.67 -8.76 -23.17
N PHE A 227 12.28 -8.61 -21.90
CA PHE A 227 13.19 -8.41 -20.77
C PHE A 227 13.71 -9.74 -20.17
N LEU A 228 13.23 -10.89 -20.65
CA LEU A 228 13.77 -12.19 -20.27
C LEU A 228 15.18 -12.40 -20.85
N PHE A 229 16.07 -12.98 -20.04
CA PHE A 229 17.40 -13.40 -20.46
C PHE A 229 17.32 -14.25 -21.74
N PRO A 230 18.31 -14.17 -22.66
CA PRO A 230 18.29 -14.91 -23.92
C PRO A 230 18.04 -16.42 -23.76
N SER A 231 18.52 -17.01 -22.64
CA SER A 231 18.37 -18.43 -22.30
C SER A 231 16.93 -18.87 -21.96
N LEU A 232 16.05 -17.94 -21.56
CA LEU A 232 14.66 -18.22 -21.20
C LEU A 232 13.69 -17.95 -22.37
N ARG A 233 14.16 -17.30 -23.43
CA ARG A 233 13.37 -16.97 -24.62
C ARG A 233 13.11 -18.19 -25.52
N SER A 234 13.92 -19.24 -25.41
CA SER A 234 13.80 -20.45 -26.22
C SER A 234 12.93 -21.55 -25.59
N LYS A 235 12.33 -21.30 -24.42
CA LYS A 235 11.57 -22.31 -23.65
C LYS A 235 10.12 -21.88 -23.29
N VAL A 236 9.65 -20.75 -23.82
CA VAL A 236 8.27 -20.22 -23.66
C VAL A 236 7.74 -19.88 -25.05
#